data_AF-A0A9D7LJS0-F1
#
_entry.id   AF-A0A9D7LJS0-F1
#
_cell.length_a   1.000
_cell.length_b   1.000
_cell.length_c   1.000
_cell.angle_alpha   90.00
_cell.angle_beta   90.00
_cell.angle_gamma   90.00
#
_symmetry.space_group_name_H-M   'P 1'
#
loop_
_entity.id
_entity.type
_entity.pdbx_description
1 polymer ?
#
loop_
_entity_poly.entity_id
_entity_poly.type
_entity_poly.pdbx_seq_one_letter_code
_entity_poly.pdbx_strand_id
1 'polypeptide(L)'
;MSGALPLPAANVMSTTTYGDFNVYSLDLLAQCQAAGDPRCIPSSVPIASNAGFTKTQLVILTGESGNPQTTNQPEPLPNGSPADNAFASPSGAQSSTFLMGVGNEPSPTFTGDRTGHWDITISTLRTMLGSHDLVFIFDNAQQGSAVNQWLQLWAQAEILTSAGVSQACFEFGSDGKGCHTPIAPSGPGVPNSYVGVYTDYCVDKTSGVAFALGTGTSTFCAANNGYYVNGNIGSANADNAAFSQGLNDFIFAGSTDGSWILSLDVRTANNNGSAETLWICTECDVSTARSRRSLDSLFWVLAACVVVRPTARQERFRAQREGSCGSLFAFVRRPLSRRSRS
;
A
#
# COMPACT_ATOMS: atom_id res chain seq x y z
N MET A 1 8.06 9.82 20.81
CA MET A 1 7.56 10.41 19.56
C MET A 1 8.37 9.80 18.44
N SER A 2 7.88 8.68 17.90
CA SER A 2 8.35 8.23 16.59
C SER A 2 7.72 9.18 15.57
N GLY A 3 8.48 9.65 14.59
CA GLY A 3 7.89 10.40 13.49
C GLY A 3 7.21 9.44 12.53
N ALA A 4 6.24 9.93 11.76
CA ALA A 4 5.68 9.17 10.65
C ALA A 4 6.81 8.70 9.72
N LEU A 5 6.69 7.48 9.21
CA LEU A 5 7.55 6.87 8.22
C LEU A 5 7.15 7.38 6.83
N PRO A 6 7.92 8.31 6.23
CA PRO A 6 7.68 8.75 4.88
C PRO A 6 8.16 7.68 3.91
N LEU A 7 7.34 7.36 2.91
CA LEU A 7 7.75 6.63 1.73
C LEU A 7 7.80 7.59 0.53
N PRO A 8 8.73 7.40 -0.43
CA PRO A 8 8.82 8.26 -1.59
C PRO A 8 7.61 8.06 -2.52
N ALA A 9 7.41 9.02 -3.43
CA ALA A 9 6.44 8.86 -4.52
C ALA A 9 6.81 7.61 -5.33
N ALA A 10 5.80 6.83 -5.72
CA ALA A 10 6.01 5.69 -6.60
C ALA A 10 6.74 6.13 -7.88
N ASN A 11 7.83 5.45 -8.20
CA ASN A 11 8.63 5.68 -9.39
C ASN A 11 9.39 4.42 -9.81
N VAL A 12 10.01 4.47 -10.98
CA VAL A 12 10.69 3.31 -11.59
C VAL A 12 11.85 2.77 -10.75
N MET A 13 12.46 3.58 -9.88
CA MET A 13 13.57 3.13 -9.03
C MET A 13 13.05 2.46 -7.76
N SER A 14 12.11 3.10 -7.07
CA SER A 14 11.71 2.70 -5.72
C SER A 14 10.56 1.71 -5.68
N THR A 15 9.83 1.53 -6.79
CA THR A 15 8.60 0.73 -6.80
C THR A 15 8.47 -0.21 -7.98
N THR A 16 7.86 -1.38 -7.72
CA THR A 16 7.29 -2.26 -8.74
C THR A 16 5.78 -2.38 -8.52
N THR A 17 4.99 -2.38 -9.59
CA THR A 17 3.53 -2.54 -9.49
C THR A 17 3.14 -4.00 -9.68
N TYR A 18 2.34 -4.52 -8.75
CA TYR A 18 1.71 -5.83 -8.82
C TYR A 18 0.22 -5.66 -8.56
N GLY A 19 -0.59 -5.97 -9.57
CA GLY A 19 -2.01 -5.64 -9.58
C GLY A 19 -2.29 -4.18 -9.19
N ASP A 20 -3.05 -4.00 -8.12
CA ASP A 20 -3.50 -2.70 -7.62
C ASP A 20 -2.52 -2.03 -6.65
N PHE A 21 -1.37 -2.64 -6.40
CA PHE A 21 -0.40 -2.20 -5.39
C PHE A 21 0.93 -1.80 -6.01
N ASN A 22 1.52 -0.75 -5.47
CA ASN A 22 2.93 -0.43 -5.64
C ASN A 22 3.69 -0.99 -4.44
N VAL A 23 4.72 -1.78 -4.71
CA VAL A 23 5.61 -2.38 -3.70
C VAL A 23 6.94 -1.67 -3.69
N TYR A 24 7.36 -1.29 -2.50
CA TYR A 24 8.63 -0.67 -2.17
C TYR A 24 9.53 -1.69 -1.50
N SER A 25 10.75 -1.88 -2.00
CA SER A 25 11.79 -2.58 -1.26
C SER A 25 12.44 -1.61 -0.27
N LEU A 26 12.36 -1.92 1.02
CA LEU A 26 12.84 -1.04 2.09
C LEU A 26 14.37 -1.01 2.16
N ASP A 27 15.04 -2.12 1.88
CA ASP A 27 16.49 -2.16 1.74
C ASP A 27 16.94 -1.34 0.53
N LEU A 28 16.27 -1.47 -0.63
CA LEU A 28 16.57 -0.64 -1.80
C LEU A 28 16.48 0.85 -1.46
N LEU A 29 15.38 1.27 -0.82
CA LEU A 29 15.20 2.66 -0.37
C LEU A 29 16.36 3.12 0.51
N ALA A 30 16.84 2.28 1.42
CA ALA A 30 17.96 2.60 2.31
C ALA A 30 19.24 2.81 1.51
N GLN A 31 19.55 1.90 0.59
CA GLN A 31 20.76 1.94 -0.23
C GLN A 31 20.78 3.15 -1.16
N CYS A 32 19.69 3.42 -1.89
CA CYS A 32 19.65 4.53 -2.83
C CYS A 32 19.54 5.89 -2.13
N GLN A 33 18.87 5.98 -0.97
CA GLN A 33 18.90 7.18 -0.13
C GLN A 33 20.31 7.47 0.39
N ALA A 34 21.03 6.45 0.88
CA ALA A 34 22.41 6.61 1.35
C ALA A 34 23.36 7.06 0.22
N ALA A 35 23.05 6.68 -1.03
CA ALA A 35 23.74 7.15 -2.23
C ALA A 35 23.30 8.55 -2.71
N GLY A 36 22.32 9.18 -2.06
CA GLY A 36 21.81 10.51 -2.42
C GLY A 36 20.91 10.53 -3.65
N ASP A 37 20.30 9.40 -4.03
CA ASP A 37 19.36 9.37 -5.16
C ASP A 37 18.06 10.09 -4.80
N PRO A 38 17.70 11.19 -5.50
CA PRO A 38 16.50 11.96 -5.18
C PRO A 38 15.20 11.17 -5.36
N ARG A 39 15.21 10.07 -6.12
CA ARG A 39 14.03 9.21 -6.33
C ARG A 39 13.66 8.38 -5.09
N CYS A 40 14.57 8.27 -4.14
CA CYS A 40 14.40 7.51 -2.90
C CYS A 40 14.21 8.40 -1.66
N ILE A 41 14.07 9.71 -1.87
CA ILE A 41 13.89 10.70 -0.81
C ILE A 41 12.48 11.29 -0.94
N PRO A 42 11.70 11.45 0.15
CA PRO A 42 12.04 11.07 1.52
C PRO A 42 11.91 9.56 1.76
N SER A 43 12.70 9.04 2.70
CA SER A 43 12.55 7.69 3.24
C SER A 43 13.15 7.65 4.66
N SER A 44 12.52 6.91 5.58
CA SER A 44 13.02 6.68 6.95
C SER A 44 13.17 5.19 7.22
N VAL A 45 14.17 4.59 6.59
CA VAL A 45 14.51 3.16 6.72
C VAL A 45 15.83 2.99 7.49
N PRO A 46 16.08 1.84 8.15
CA PRO A 46 15.28 0.61 8.16
C PRO A 46 14.04 0.66 9.07
N ILE A 47 13.06 -0.19 8.77
CA ILE A 47 11.94 -0.51 9.67
C ILE A 47 12.29 -1.82 10.37
N ALA A 48 12.28 -1.85 11.70
CA ALA A 48 12.50 -3.10 12.42
C ALA A 48 11.35 -4.09 12.17
N SER A 49 11.67 -5.35 11.86
CA SER A 49 10.75 -6.49 11.89
C SER A 49 11.00 -7.31 13.16
N ASN A 50 9.96 -7.97 13.67
CA ASN A 50 9.98 -9.04 14.69
C ASN A 50 10.71 -8.78 16.04
N ALA A 51 11.95 -8.29 16.08
CA ALA A 51 12.74 -7.97 17.29
C ALA A 51 12.23 -6.78 18.13
N GLY A 52 11.08 -6.22 17.77
CA GLY A 52 10.50 -5.04 18.42
C GLY A 52 9.07 -4.78 18.02
N PHE A 53 8.23 -5.83 17.84
CA PHE A 53 6.79 -5.64 17.84
C PHE A 53 6.38 -5.00 19.18
N THR A 54 6.40 -3.68 19.19
CA THR A 54 5.63 -2.90 20.13
C THR A 54 4.19 -3.24 19.81
N LYS A 55 3.36 -3.36 20.84
CA LYS A 55 1.92 -3.60 20.74
C LYS A 55 1.16 -2.47 20.02
N THR A 56 1.81 -1.73 19.15
CA THR A 56 1.35 -0.54 18.45
C THR A 56 1.05 -0.82 16.97
N GLN A 57 1.42 -1.99 16.45
CA GLN A 57 1.16 -2.36 15.05
C GLN A 57 0.00 -3.33 14.94
N LEU A 58 -0.82 -3.19 13.89
CA LEU A 58 -1.97 -4.07 13.65
C LEU A 58 -1.55 -5.22 12.74
N VAL A 59 -1.47 -6.43 13.30
CA VAL A 59 -0.88 -7.59 12.65
C VAL A 59 -1.96 -8.44 11.97
N ILE A 60 -1.72 -8.81 10.72
CA ILE A 60 -2.61 -9.62 9.88
C ILE A 60 -2.13 -11.06 9.85
N LEU A 61 -0.84 -11.26 9.54
CA LEU A 61 -0.14 -12.54 9.61
C LEU A 61 0.99 -12.41 10.61
N THR A 62 1.14 -13.40 11.48
CA THR A 62 2.20 -13.42 12.49
C THR A 62 2.98 -14.73 12.42
N GLY A 63 4.30 -14.62 12.34
CA GLY A 63 5.19 -15.78 12.29
C GLY A 63 5.53 -16.35 13.66
N GLU A 64 5.56 -17.67 13.80
CA GLU A 64 5.69 -18.36 15.11
C GLU A 64 7.01 -18.10 15.89
N SER A 65 8.05 -17.54 15.28
CA SER A 65 9.34 -17.35 15.96
C SER A 65 9.40 -16.06 16.79
N GLY A 66 9.76 -16.17 18.07
CA GLY A 66 10.19 -15.01 18.88
C GLY A 66 9.13 -14.31 19.73
N ASN A 67 8.04 -15.00 20.11
CA ASN A 67 6.85 -14.45 20.78
C ASN A 67 6.00 -13.56 19.85
N PRO A 68 5.38 -14.15 18.81
CA PRO A 68 4.51 -13.40 17.90
C PRO A 68 3.43 -12.63 18.62
N GLN A 69 3.15 -11.41 18.14
CA GLN A 69 1.89 -10.74 18.44
C GLN A 69 0.79 -11.52 17.71
N THR A 70 0.09 -12.36 18.47
CA THR A 70 -1.06 -13.14 18.00
C THR A 70 -2.38 -12.41 18.23
N THR A 71 -2.39 -11.40 19.10
CA THR A 71 -3.58 -10.61 19.40
C THR A 71 -3.38 -9.15 19.00
N ASN A 72 -4.41 -8.55 18.42
CA ASN A 72 -4.49 -7.12 18.12
C ASN A 72 -5.25 -6.34 19.20
N GLN A 73 -5.71 -7.04 20.23
CA GLN A 73 -6.47 -6.50 21.36
C GLN A 73 -5.87 -7.01 22.68
N PRO A 74 -5.78 -6.18 23.74
CA PRO A 74 -6.20 -4.76 23.85
C PRO A 74 -5.23 -3.75 23.21
N GLU A 75 -4.18 -4.22 22.56
CA GLU A 75 -3.20 -3.35 21.90
C GLU A 75 -2.84 -3.99 20.54
N PRO A 76 -2.77 -3.21 19.45
CA PRO A 76 -2.92 -1.76 19.39
C PRO A 76 -4.38 -1.27 19.47
N LEU A 77 -5.34 -2.17 19.34
CA LEU A 77 -6.76 -1.81 19.36
C LEU A 77 -7.37 -2.06 20.74
N PRO A 78 -8.21 -1.15 21.26
CA PRO A 78 -8.93 -1.39 22.50
C PRO A 78 -9.70 -2.73 22.50
N ASN A 79 -9.85 -3.35 23.67
CA ASN A 79 -10.66 -4.56 23.82
C ASN A 79 -12.08 -4.37 23.26
N GLY A 80 -12.55 -5.34 22.48
CA GLY A 80 -13.86 -5.34 21.85
C GLY A 80 -13.91 -4.55 20.54
N SER A 81 -12.77 -4.11 20.01
CA SER A 81 -12.72 -3.50 18.68
C SER A 81 -13.16 -4.53 17.62
N PRO A 82 -13.98 -4.14 16.62
CA PRO A 82 -14.41 -5.03 15.55
C PRO A 82 -13.28 -5.19 14.50
N ALA A 83 -12.31 -6.01 14.88
CA ALA A 83 -11.14 -6.38 14.10
C ALA A 83 -10.61 -7.74 14.57
N ASP A 84 -10.09 -8.52 13.64
CA ASP A 84 -9.52 -9.81 13.93
C ASP A 84 -8.15 -9.72 14.60
N ASN A 85 -7.83 -10.79 15.31
CA ASN A 85 -6.47 -11.08 15.72
C ASN A 85 -5.65 -11.60 14.52
N ALA A 86 -4.34 -11.78 14.68
CA ALA A 86 -3.48 -12.19 13.58
C ALA A 86 -3.68 -13.69 13.26
N PHE A 87 -3.69 -14.04 11.97
CA PHE A 87 -3.52 -15.44 11.55
C PHE A 87 -2.08 -15.90 11.82
N ALA A 88 -1.92 -17.16 12.22
CA ALA A 88 -0.61 -17.78 12.33
C ALA A 88 -0.12 -18.23 10.95
N SER A 89 0.97 -17.63 10.46
CA SER A 89 1.63 -18.10 9.23
C SER A 89 2.49 -19.33 9.56
N PRO A 90 2.51 -20.37 8.71
CA PRO A 90 3.31 -21.55 8.96
C PRO A 90 4.77 -21.28 8.62
N SER A 91 5.67 -21.89 9.38
CA SER A 91 7.06 -22.09 8.94
C SER A 91 7.10 -23.09 7.79
N GLY A 92 8.19 -23.06 7.01
CA GLY A 92 8.41 -24.03 5.94
C GLY A 92 8.51 -25.49 6.41
N ALA A 93 8.84 -25.71 7.70
CA ALA A 93 8.82 -27.04 8.30
C ALA A 93 7.39 -27.55 8.58
N GLN A 94 6.42 -26.65 8.75
CA GLN A 94 5.03 -26.99 9.04
C GLN A 94 4.21 -27.17 7.76
N SER A 95 4.40 -26.29 6.77
CA SER A 95 3.69 -26.36 5.50
C SER A 95 4.40 -25.54 4.43
N SER A 96 4.45 -26.07 3.20
CA SER A 96 4.96 -25.34 2.03
C SER A 96 3.97 -24.32 1.45
N THR A 97 2.74 -24.28 1.97
CA THR A 97 1.67 -23.40 1.50
C THR A 97 0.88 -22.84 2.66
N PHE A 98 0.30 -21.65 2.48
CA PHE A 98 -0.64 -21.05 3.41
C PHE A 98 -1.83 -20.49 2.65
N LEU A 99 -3.01 -20.65 3.23
CA LEU A 99 -4.22 -19.94 2.83
C LEU A 99 -5.00 -19.60 4.10
N MET A 100 -5.55 -18.39 4.15
CA MET A 100 -6.55 -18.05 5.15
C MET A 100 -7.82 -18.87 4.90
N GLY A 101 -8.42 -19.39 5.95
CA GLY A 101 -9.58 -20.25 5.84
C GLY A 101 -10.23 -20.53 7.19
N VAL A 102 -11.40 -21.16 7.13
CA VAL A 102 -12.21 -21.48 8.34
C VAL A 102 -11.42 -22.28 9.38
N GLY A 103 -10.48 -23.12 8.94
CA GLY A 103 -9.72 -24.01 9.82
C GLY A 103 -8.61 -23.33 10.63
N ASN A 104 -8.22 -22.11 10.28
CA ASN A 104 -7.14 -21.35 10.93
C ASN A 104 -7.54 -19.91 11.28
N GLU A 105 -8.84 -19.61 11.28
CA GLU A 105 -9.39 -18.30 11.59
C GLU A 105 -9.17 -17.92 13.07
N PRO A 106 -8.59 -16.75 13.34
CA PRO A 106 -8.31 -16.32 14.70
C PRO A 106 -9.57 -15.77 15.38
N SER A 107 -9.69 -16.01 16.69
CA SER A 107 -10.70 -15.33 17.53
C SER A 107 -10.19 -13.97 17.99
N PRO A 108 -11.05 -12.96 18.28
CA PRO A 108 -12.51 -13.02 18.26
C PRO A 108 -13.11 -12.66 16.89
N THR A 109 -14.28 -13.22 16.59
CA THR A 109 -15.10 -12.85 15.43
C THR A 109 -16.03 -11.69 15.77
N PHE A 110 -16.49 -10.92 14.77
CA PHE A 110 -17.43 -9.81 14.99
C PHE A 110 -18.54 -9.73 13.92
N THR A 111 -19.49 -8.79 14.05
CA THR A 111 -20.57 -8.67 13.04
C THR A 111 -20.03 -8.11 11.73
N GLY A 112 -20.24 -8.83 10.63
CA GLY A 112 -19.74 -8.48 9.30
C GLY A 112 -18.42 -9.15 8.94
N ASP A 113 -17.80 -9.84 9.90
CA ASP A 113 -16.66 -10.73 9.73
C ASP A 113 -16.96 -11.82 8.70
N ARG A 114 -16.00 -12.07 7.81
CA ARG A 114 -16.08 -13.03 6.73
C ARG A 114 -15.16 -14.20 7.06
N THR A 115 -15.79 -15.32 7.37
CA THR A 115 -15.11 -16.57 7.69
C THR A 115 -13.95 -16.89 6.72
N GLY A 116 -12.79 -17.18 7.28
CA GLY A 116 -11.55 -17.47 6.58
C GLY A 116 -10.84 -16.29 5.94
N HIS A 117 -11.15 -15.06 6.36
CA HIS A 117 -10.45 -13.83 5.97
C HIS A 117 -9.96 -13.13 7.24
N TRP A 118 -9.09 -12.14 7.09
CA TRP A 118 -8.79 -11.20 8.17
C TRP A 118 -9.60 -9.93 7.95
N ASP A 119 -10.38 -9.54 8.95
CA ASP A 119 -11.37 -8.48 8.85
C ASP A 119 -11.18 -7.36 9.87
N ILE A 120 -11.53 -6.13 9.46
CA ILE A 120 -11.58 -4.95 10.33
C ILE A 120 -12.63 -3.96 9.82
N THR A 121 -13.39 -3.32 10.72
CA THR A 121 -14.28 -2.23 10.29
C THR A 121 -13.49 -0.99 9.85
N ILE A 122 -13.99 -0.29 8.84
CA ILE A 122 -13.37 0.94 8.33
C ILE A 122 -13.27 2.02 9.41
N SER A 123 -14.25 2.14 10.31
CA SER A 123 -14.18 3.09 11.43
C SER A 123 -13.05 2.78 12.41
N THR A 124 -12.84 1.50 12.77
CA THR A 124 -11.71 1.07 13.61
C THR A 124 -10.38 1.32 12.90
N LEU A 125 -10.27 0.94 11.63
CA LEU A 125 -9.06 1.15 10.83
C LEU A 125 -8.70 2.63 10.72
N ARG A 126 -9.66 3.50 10.37
CA ARG A 126 -9.45 4.96 10.29
C ARG A 126 -9.03 5.57 11.63
N THR A 127 -9.60 5.09 12.73
CA THR A 127 -9.24 5.58 14.07
C THR A 127 -7.78 5.25 14.39
N MET A 128 -7.33 4.05 14.03
CA MET A 128 -5.96 3.61 14.24
C MET A 128 -4.96 4.33 13.32
N LEU A 129 -5.28 4.52 12.04
CA LEU A 129 -4.41 5.22 11.08
C LEU A 129 -4.41 6.75 11.29
N GLY A 130 -5.47 7.31 11.85
CA GLY A 130 -5.62 8.77 11.97
C GLY A 130 -5.57 9.46 10.62
N SER A 131 -4.52 10.25 10.37
CA SER A 131 -4.28 10.95 9.10
C SER A 131 -3.28 10.26 8.17
N HIS A 132 -2.78 9.08 8.57
CA HIS A 132 -1.77 8.33 7.84
C HIS A 132 -2.36 7.45 6.75
N ASP A 133 -1.52 7.04 5.81
CA ASP A 133 -1.90 6.16 4.71
C ASP A 133 -1.96 4.70 5.14
N LEU A 134 -2.89 3.94 4.55
CA LEU A 134 -2.91 2.49 4.69
C LEU A 134 -1.72 1.90 3.89
N VAL A 135 -0.68 1.50 4.62
CA VAL A 135 0.49 0.81 4.07
C VAL A 135 0.64 -0.54 4.77
N PHE A 136 0.76 -1.59 3.97
CA PHE A 136 1.06 -2.93 4.44
C PHE A 136 2.57 -3.12 4.48
N ILE A 137 3.10 -3.67 5.56
CA ILE A 137 4.51 -3.99 5.70
C ILE A 137 4.66 -5.51 5.79
N PHE A 138 5.63 -6.04 5.04
CA PHE A 138 5.88 -7.46 4.92
C PHE A 138 7.34 -7.77 5.26
N ASP A 139 7.51 -8.74 6.16
CA ASP A 139 8.80 -9.32 6.54
C ASP A 139 8.87 -10.74 5.97
N ASN A 140 9.85 -10.96 5.08
CA ASN A 140 10.11 -12.20 4.37
C ASN A 140 11.17 -13.02 5.13
N ALA A 141 10.74 -14.08 5.78
CA ALA A 141 11.53 -14.93 6.66
C ALA A 141 11.98 -16.23 5.97
N GLN A 142 11.95 -16.30 4.64
CA GLN A 142 12.38 -17.45 3.85
C GLN A 142 13.88 -17.75 3.94
N GLN A 143 14.24 -19.02 3.72
CA GLN A 143 15.64 -19.48 3.80
C GLN A 143 16.22 -19.77 2.42
N GLY A 144 17.45 -19.31 2.19
CA GLY A 144 18.20 -19.58 0.97
C GLY A 144 17.80 -18.65 -0.19
N SER A 145 18.36 -18.93 -1.37
CA SER A 145 18.25 -18.07 -2.55
C SER A 145 18.02 -18.86 -3.85
N ALA A 146 17.77 -20.17 -3.79
CA ALA A 146 17.42 -20.96 -4.97
C ALA A 146 15.98 -20.70 -5.45
N VAL A 147 15.68 -21.03 -6.70
CA VAL A 147 14.36 -20.76 -7.34
C VAL A 147 13.18 -21.39 -6.59
N ASN A 148 13.39 -22.53 -5.94
CA ASN A 148 12.40 -23.22 -5.11
C ASN A 148 12.46 -22.79 -3.62
N GLN A 149 13.17 -21.72 -3.33
CA GLN A 149 13.40 -21.20 -1.98
C GLN A 149 12.87 -19.78 -1.78
N TRP A 150 12.20 -19.23 -2.79
CA TRP A 150 11.56 -17.91 -2.70
C TRP A 150 10.06 -18.07 -2.46
N LEU A 151 9.53 -17.23 -1.58
CA LEU A 151 8.10 -17.14 -1.31
C LEU A 151 7.35 -16.74 -2.57
N GLN A 152 6.15 -17.27 -2.70
CA GLN A 152 5.16 -16.75 -3.61
C GLN A 152 3.99 -16.21 -2.79
N LEU A 153 3.56 -15.00 -3.11
CA LEU A 153 2.52 -14.29 -2.37
C LEU A 153 1.42 -13.87 -3.34
N TRP A 154 0.18 -14.08 -2.92
CA TRP A 154 -1.01 -13.48 -3.51
C TRP A 154 -1.86 -12.93 -2.37
N ALA A 155 -2.49 -11.78 -2.59
CA ALA A 155 -3.42 -11.23 -1.62
C ALA A 155 -4.55 -10.45 -2.30
N GLN A 156 -5.67 -10.34 -1.63
CA GLN A 156 -6.80 -9.53 -2.06
C GLN A 156 -7.38 -8.78 -0.88
N ALA A 157 -7.71 -7.51 -1.13
CA ALA A 157 -8.39 -6.63 -0.20
C ALA A 157 -9.76 -6.28 -0.77
N GLU A 158 -10.82 -6.73 -0.10
CA GLU A 158 -12.20 -6.39 -0.43
C GLU A 158 -12.77 -5.40 0.59
N ILE A 159 -13.59 -4.46 0.11
CA ILE A 159 -14.40 -3.60 0.97
C ILE A 159 -15.83 -4.11 0.92
N LEU A 160 -16.35 -4.57 2.04
CA LEU A 160 -17.68 -5.17 2.15
C LEU A 160 -18.59 -4.27 2.98
N THR A 161 -19.88 -4.24 2.66
CA THR A 161 -20.86 -3.72 3.63
C THR A 161 -20.95 -4.65 4.84
N SER A 162 -21.56 -4.20 5.93
CA SER A 162 -21.86 -5.06 7.10
C SER A 162 -22.77 -6.25 6.79
N ALA A 163 -23.43 -6.26 5.62
CA ALA A 163 -24.22 -7.37 5.10
C ALA A 163 -23.43 -8.30 4.17
N GLY A 164 -22.12 -8.09 4.00
CA GLY A 164 -21.25 -8.90 3.14
C GLY A 164 -21.31 -8.55 1.65
N VAL A 165 -21.86 -7.39 1.27
CA VAL A 165 -21.93 -6.98 -0.14
C VAL A 165 -20.65 -6.24 -0.53
N SER A 166 -19.89 -6.78 -1.48
CA SER A 166 -18.66 -6.15 -1.99
C SER A 166 -18.95 -4.79 -2.66
N GLN A 167 -18.17 -3.78 -2.27
CA GLN A 167 -18.24 -2.39 -2.74
C GLN A 167 -17.02 -2.01 -3.58
N ALA A 168 -15.87 -2.59 -3.26
CA ALA A 168 -14.62 -2.43 -3.99
C ALA A 168 -13.72 -3.62 -3.70
N CYS A 169 -12.78 -3.89 -4.60
CA CYS A 169 -11.77 -4.89 -4.34
C CYS A 169 -10.49 -4.60 -5.14
N PHE A 170 -9.37 -4.99 -4.53
CA PHE A 170 -8.02 -4.66 -4.96
C PHE A 170 -7.14 -5.90 -4.77
N GLU A 171 -6.34 -6.23 -5.77
CA GLU A 171 -5.57 -7.47 -5.76
C GLU A 171 -4.08 -7.22 -5.89
N PHE A 172 -3.32 -7.98 -5.12
CA PHE A 172 -1.90 -8.13 -5.21
C PHE A 172 -1.59 -9.46 -5.91
N GLY A 173 -1.24 -9.37 -7.19
CA GLY A 173 -0.99 -10.52 -8.05
C GLY A 173 -0.17 -10.13 -9.29
N SER A 174 0.27 -11.15 -10.03
CA SER A 174 1.07 -10.99 -11.27
C SER A 174 0.23 -11.02 -12.55
N ASP A 175 -1.05 -11.38 -12.47
CA ASP A 175 -2.01 -11.49 -13.58
C ASP A 175 -2.82 -10.22 -13.85
N GLY A 176 -2.61 -9.16 -13.07
CA GLY A 176 -3.17 -7.83 -13.31
C GLY A 176 -3.97 -7.29 -12.14
N LYS A 177 -4.81 -6.29 -12.41
CA LYS A 177 -5.69 -5.64 -11.44
C LYS A 177 -7.05 -6.33 -11.41
N GLY A 178 -7.74 -6.27 -10.27
CA GLY A 178 -9.15 -6.67 -10.18
C GLY A 178 -9.46 -7.60 -9.02
N CYS A 179 -10.46 -8.45 -9.22
CA CYS A 179 -11.03 -9.34 -8.21
C CYS A 179 -11.11 -10.74 -8.79
N HIS A 180 -9.94 -11.32 -9.10
CA HIS A 180 -9.93 -12.65 -9.65
C HIS A 180 -10.36 -13.64 -8.57
N THR A 181 -10.92 -14.76 -9.01
CA THR A 181 -11.24 -15.84 -8.07
C THR A 181 -9.93 -16.36 -7.50
N PRO A 182 -9.75 -16.31 -6.18
CA PRO A 182 -8.48 -16.65 -5.56
C PRO A 182 -8.09 -18.11 -5.86
N ILE A 183 -6.94 -18.31 -6.50
CA ILE A 183 -6.43 -19.66 -6.80
C ILE A 183 -5.75 -20.19 -5.53
N ALA A 184 -6.18 -21.38 -5.06
CA ALA A 184 -5.55 -22.02 -3.92
C ALA A 184 -4.13 -22.48 -4.28
N PRO A 185 -3.14 -22.29 -3.39
CA PRO A 185 -1.80 -22.79 -3.65
C PRO A 185 -1.81 -24.31 -3.60
N SER A 186 -1.41 -24.98 -4.70
CA SER A 186 -1.50 -26.44 -4.84
C SER A 186 -0.18 -27.18 -4.58
N GLY A 187 0.87 -26.48 -4.13
CA GLY A 187 2.20 -27.05 -3.86
C GLY A 187 3.33 -26.18 -4.40
N PRO A 188 4.58 -26.68 -4.40
CA PRO A 188 5.71 -25.94 -4.92
C PRO A 188 5.64 -25.78 -6.45
N GLY A 189 5.64 -24.54 -6.93
CA GLY A 189 5.45 -24.17 -8.33
C GLY A 189 4.37 -23.11 -8.53
N VAL A 190 4.65 -22.14 -9.39
CA VAL A 190 3.88 -20.89 -9.56
C VAL A 190 2.46 -21.15 -10.08
N PRO A 191 1.38 -20.84 -9.34
CA PRO A 191 0.15 -20.41 -9.99
C PRO A 191 0.46 -19.06 -10.65
N ASN A 192 0.17 -18.90 -11.94
CA ASN A 192 0.55 -17.73 -12.76
C ASN A 192 0.09 -16.36 -12.20
N SER A 193 -0.71 -16.32 -11.14
CA SER A 193 -1.21 -15.12 -10.49
C SER A 193 -0.42 -14.69 -9.24
N TYR A 194 0.51 -15.50 -8.73
CA TYR A 194 1.28 -15.18 -7.53
C TYR A 194 2.53 -14.35 -7.88
N VAL A 195 2.95 -13.50 -6.96
CA VAL A 195 4.17 -12.68 -7.06
C VAL A 195 5.32 -13.40 -6.35
N GLY A 196 6.45 -13.56 -7.04
CA GLY A 196 7.67 -14.10 -6.44
C GLY A 196 8.39 -13.05 -5.59
N VAL A 197 8.71 -13.40 -4.35
CA VAL A 197 9.44 -12.53 -3.41
C VAL A 197 10.89 -13.01 -3.33
N TYR A 198 11.77 -12.32 -4.06
CA TYR A 198 13.18 -12.68 -4.18
C TYR A 198 13.99 -12.12 -3.00
N THR A 199 14.90 -12.94 -2.47
CA THR A 199 15.77 -12.57 -1.35
C THR A 199 17.00 -11.79 -1.76
N ASP A 200 17.48 -11.93 -2.99
CA ASP A 200 18.75 -11.33 -3.43
C ASP A 200 18.65 -10.89 -4.87
N TYR A 201 18.76 -9.60 -5.14
CA TYR A 201 18.72 -9.11 -6.52
C TYR A 201 19.45 -7.78 -6.66
N CYS A 202 19.62 -7.36 -7.90
CA CYS A 202 20.15 -6.05 -8.23
C CYS A 202 19.06 -5.16 -8.83
N VAL A 203 19.18 -3.86 -8.67
CA VAL A 203 18.34 -2.85 -9.34
C VAL A 203 19.23 -1.88 -10.08
N ASP A 204 19.08 -1.76 -11.40
CA ASP A 204 19.92 -0.89 -12.22
C ASP A 204 19.70 0.58 -11.83
N LYS A 205 20.77 1.30 -11.51
CA LYS A 205 20.74 2.67 -10.97
C LYS A 205 20.14 3.68 -11.94
N THR A 206 20.07 3.37 -13.23
CA THR A 206 19.56 4.31 -14.24
C THR A 206 18.08 4.04 -14.51
N SER A 207 17.77 2.82 -14.92
CA SER A 207 16.44 2.38 -15.37
C SER A 207 15.51 1.96 -14.23
N GLY A 208 16.05 1.56 -13.08
CA GLY A 208 15.28 0.97 -11.97
C GLY A 208 14.82 -0.46 -12.22
N VAL A 209 15.27 -1.10 -13.31
CA VAL A 209 14.91 -2.48 -13.63
C VAL A 209 15.66 -3.45 -12.71
N ALA A 210 14.93 -4.40 -12.14
CA ALA A 210 15.51 -5.49 -11.36
C ALA A 210 16.20 -6.53 -12.26
N PHE A 211 17.36 -7.02 -11.84
CA PHE A 211 18.15 -8.03 -12.54
C PHE A 211 18.88 -8.96 -11.56
N ALA A 212 19.42 -10.08 -12.08
CA ALA A 212 20.06 -11.13 -11.26
C ALA A 212 19.16 -11.61 -10.11
N LEU A 213 17.89 -11.87 -10.41
CA LEU A 213 16.88 -12.26 -9.44
C LEU A 213 17.26 -13.59 -8.77
N GLY A 214 17.44 -13.53 -7.44
CA GLY A 214 17.88 -14.62 -6.57
C GLY A 214 19.37 -14.97 -6.65
N THR A 215 20.15 -14.26 -7.46
CA THR A 215 21.59 -14.50 -7.61
C THR A 215 22.42 -13.23 -7.45
N GLY A 216 21.78 -12.12 -7.09
CA GLY A 216 22.42 -10.83 -6.88
C GLY A 216 23.42 -10.91 -5.73
N THR A 217 24.54 -10.19 -5.87
CA THR A 217 25.49 -9.97 -4.78
C THR A 217 25.94 -8.52 -4.80
N SER A 218 26.37 -7.99 -3.66
CA SER A 218 26.87 -6.60 -3.57
C SER A 218 27.95 -6.29 -4.60
N THR A 219 28.93 -7.20 -4.77
CA THR A 219 30.00 -7.06 -5.76
C THR A 219 29.48 -7.10 -7.19
N PHE A 220 28.58 -8.05 -7.51
CA PHE A 220 28.02 -8.16 -8.85
C PHE A 220 27.17 -6.94 -9.22
N CYS A 221 26.30 -6.48 -8.31
CA CYS A 221 25.47 -5.30 -8.57
C CYS A 221 26.35 -4.06 -8.77
N ALA A 222 27.37 -3.84 -7.91
CA ALA A 222 28.28 -2.71 -8.06
C ALA A 222 29.02 -2.72 -9.41
N ALA A 223 29.47 -3.88 -9.88
CA ALA A 223 30.13 -4.04 -11.18
C ALA A 223 29.19 -3.79 -12.38
N ASN A 224 27.87 -3.93 -12.19
CA ASN A 224 26.86 -3.80 -13.24
C ASN A 224 25.94 -2.59 -13.01
N ASN A 225 26.45 -1.51 -12.42
CA ASN A 225 25.70 -0.27 -12.18
C ASN A 225 24.38 -0.48 -11.41
N GLY A 226 24.35 -1.43 -10.48
CA GLY A 226 23.18 -1.77 -9.68
C GLY A 226 23.29 -1.40 -8.21
N TYR A 227 22.16 -1.15 -7.56
CA TYR A 227 21.99 -1.32 -6.13
C TYR A 227 21.81 -2.81 -5.84
N TYR A 228 22.47 -3.32 -4.80
CA TYR A 228 22.17 -4.65 -4.28
C TYR A 228 21.02 -4.53 -3.29
N VAL A 229 20.05 -5.42 -3.42
CA VAL A 229 18.94 -5.56 -2.49
C VAL A 229 19.06 -6.92 -1.80
N ASN A 230 19.12 -6.87 -0.48
CA ASN A 230 18.94 -8.03 0.37
C ASN A 230 17.51 -8.01 0.92
N GLY A 231 16.67 -8.90 0.42
CA GLY A 231 15.32 -9.22 0.90
C GLY A 231 15.26 -10.48 1.76
N ASN A 232 16.40 -10.88 2.35
CA ASN A 232 16.52 -11.84 3.44
C ASN A 232 17.40 -11.23 4.53
N ILE A 233 16.91 -10.13 5.11
CA ILE A 233 17.60 -9.42 6.19
C ILE A 233 17.45 -10.11 7.56
N GLY A 234 16.87 -11.31 7.58
CA GLY A 234 16.50 -12.02 8.79
C GLY A 234 15.36 -11.33 9.54
N SER A 235 14.96 -11.89 10.68
CA SER A 235 13.81 -11.44 11.49
C SER A 235 14.04 -10.11 12.24
N ALA A 236 14.89 -9.22 11.72
CA ALA A 236 15.28 -7.98 12.40
C ALA A 236 14.75 -6.72 11.70
N ASN A 237 14.55 -6.74 10.38
CA ASN A 237 14.04 -5.60 9.61
C ASN A 237 12.97 -6.06 8.62
N ALA A 238 12.02 -5.19 8.29
CA ALA A 238 11.01 -5.48 7.28
C ALA A 238 11.59 -5.33 5.87
N ASP A 239 11.17 -6.19 4.94
CA ASP A 239 11.71 -6.19 3.59
C ASP A 239 10.95 -5.26 2.65
N ASN A 240 9.62 -5.28 2.74
CA ASN A 240 8.76 -4.64 1.75
C ASN A 240 7.64 -3.82 2.39
N ALA A 241 7.26 -2.75 1.70
CA ALA A 241 6.01 -2.03 1.95
C ALA A 241 5.13 -2.06 0.70
N ALA A 242 3.84 -2.29 0.84
CA ALA A 242 2.87 -2.29 -0.25
C ALA A 242 1.79 -1.23 -0.01
N PHE A 243 1.54 -0.44 -1.05
CA PHE A 243 0.56 0.64 -1.02
C PHE A 243 -0.34 0.58 -2.25
N SER A 244 -1.66 0.60 -2.04
CA SER A 244 -2.65 0.80 -3.10
C SER A 244 -3.32 2.15 -2.91
N GLN A 245 -3.08 3.07 -3.85
CA GLN A 245 -3.73 4.38 -3.81
C GLN A 245 -5.25 4.26 -3.92
N GLY A 246 -5.75 3.35 -4.77
CA GLY A 246 -7.19 3.14 -4.95
C GLY A 246 -7.86 2.66 -3.66
N LEU A 247 -7.25 1.69 -2.97
CA LEU A 247 -7.75 1.19 -1.69
C LEU A 247 -7.72 2.28 -0.62
N ASN A 248 -6.59 2.98 -0.48
CA ASN A 248 -6.42 4.03 0.51
C ASN A 248 -7.43 5.18 0.29
N ASP A 249 -7.58 5.65 -0.95
CA ASP A 249 -8.54 6.71 -1.27
C ASP A 249 -9.99 6.25 -1.05
N PHE A 250 -10.32 4.97 -1.31
CA PHE A 250 -11.63 4.40 -1.00
C PHE A 250 -11.88 4.38 0.52
N ILE A 251 -10.91 3.93 1.30
CA ILE A 251 -11.01 3.87 2.77
C ILE A 251 -11.19 5.26 3.35
N PHE A 252 -10.57 6.31 2.83
CA PHE A 252 -10.68 7.66 3.39
C PHE A 252 -11.73 8.55 2.69
N ALA A 253 -12.44 8.05 1.68
CA ALA A 253 -13.52 8.80 1.05
C ALA A 253 -14.67 9.08 2.03
N GLY A 254 -15.20 10.30 2.00
CA GLY A 254 -16.35 10.70 2.84
C GLY A 254 -17.66 9.95 2.53
N SER A 255 -17.72 9.25 1.40
CA SER A 255 -18.83 8.37 1.01
C SER A 255 -18.73 6.95 1.59
N THR A 256 -17.56 6.57 2.11
CA THR A 256 -17.33 5.22 2.64
C THR A 256 -17.80 5.15 4.08
N ASP A 257 -18.82 4.33 4.32
CA ASP A 257 -19.45 4.13 5.63
C ASP A 257 -18.45 3.48 6.61
N GLY A 258 -18.44 3.96 7.85
CA GLY A 258 -17.55 3.44 8.89
C GLY A 258 -17.88 2.02 9.35
N SER A 259 -19.10 1.54 9.08
CA SER A 259 -19.56 0.18 9.38
C SER A 259 -19.20 -0.85 8.31
N TRP A 260 -18.63 -0.42 7.18
CA TRP A 260 -18.08 -1.33 6.18
C TRP A 260 -16.83 -2.02 6.72
N ILE A 261 -16.48 -3.14 6.09
CA ILE A 261 -15.39 -4.03 6.49
C ILE A 261 -14.31 -4.01 5.42
N LEU A 262 -13.05 -3.85 5.83
CA LEU A 262 -11.90 -4.27 5.03
C LEU A 262 -11.65 -5.74 5.32
N SER A 263 -11.75 -6.57 4.29
CA SER A 263 -11.55 -8.01 4.33
C SER A 263 -10.33 -8.39 3.52
N LEU A 264 -9.40 -9.14 4.12
CA LEU A 264 -8.15 -9.56 3.49
C LEU A 264 -8.11 -11.08 3.34
N ASP A 265 -7.78 -11.55 2.15
CA ASP A 265 -7.37 -12.94 1.88
C ASP A 265 -5.89 -12.92 1.50
N VAL A 266 -5.06 -13.64 2.25
CA VAL A 266 -3.62 -13.76 1.99
C VAL A 266 -3.24 -15.21 1.83
N ARG A 267 -2.47 -15.49 0.78
CA ARG A 267 -2.06 -16.85 0.42
C ARG A 267 -0.60 -16.87 0.07
N THR A 268 0.08 -17.93 0.50
CA THR A 268 1.48 -18.15 0.16
C THR A 268 1.75 -19.54 -0.37
N ALA A 269 2.79 -19.65 -1.19
CA ALA A 269 3.36 -20.91 -1.63
C ALA A 269 4.89 -20.86 -1.54
N ASN A 270 5.51 -22.04 -1.58
CA ASN A 270 6.95 -22.26 -1.39
C ASN A 270 7.49 -21.87 -0.01
N ASN A 271 6.66 -21.86 1.04
CA ASN A 271 7.15 -21.59 2.39
C ASN A 271 8.25 -22.60 2.75
N ASN A 272 9.46 -22.12 3.00
CA ASN A 272 10.62 -22.99 3.23
C ASN A 272 11.50 -22.56 4.41
N GLY A 273 11.23 -21.39 4.99
CA GLY A 273 12.02 -20.80 6.06
C GLY A 273 11.25 -20.65 7.37
N SER A 274 11.53 -19.55 8.06
CA SER A 274 10.70 -19.08 9.17
C SER A 274 9.34 -18.62 8.67
N ALA A 275 8.45 -18.31 9.61
CA ALA A 275 7.10 -17.89 9.32
C ALA A 275 7.04 -16.37 9.03
N GLU A 276 6.22 -16.00 8.05
CA GLU A 276 6.12 -14.63 7.53
C GLU A 276 5.31 -13.71 8.44
N THR A 277 5.64 -12.42 8.44
CA THR A 277 4.87 -11.42 9.19
C THR A 277 4.35 -10.32 8.26
N LEU A 278 3.05 -10.02 8.37
CA LEU A 278 2.34 -8.98 7.62
C LEU A 278 1.57 -8.10 8.59
N TRP A 279 1.74 -6.78 8.51
CA TRP A 279 1.04 -5.83 9.38
C TRP A 279 0.71 -4.53 8.66
N ILE A 280 -0.18 -3.75 9.26
CA ILE A 280 -0.50 -2.38 8.84
C ILE A 280 0.37 -1.41 9.63
N CYS A 281 1.09 -0.55 8.90
CA CYS A 281 1.88 0.53 9.48
C CYS A 281 0.95 1.66 9.94
N THR A 282 0.96 1.94 11.23
CA THR A 282 0.07 2.94 11.85
C THR A 282 0.45 4.39 11.56
N GLU A 283 1.73 4.64 11.28
CA GLU A 283 2.28 5.98 11.06
C GLU A 283 3.08 6.01 9.74
N CYS A 284 2.51 5.52 8.65
CA CYS A 284 3.14 5.59 7.32
C CYS A 284 2.49 6.64 6.43
N ASP A 285 3.30 7.46 5.76
CA ASP A 285 2.83 8.43 4.79
C ASP A 285 3.54 8.19 3.45
N VAL A 286 2.77 7.92 2.40
CA VAL A 286 3.33 7.88 1.05
C VAL A 286 3.31 9.29 0.51
N SER A 287 4.46 9.79 0.06
CA SER A 287 4.58 11.08 -0.63
C SER A 287 3.95 11.02 -2.02
N THR A 288 2.65 10.80 -2.06
CA THR A 288 1.84 11.08 -3.23
C THR A 288 1.81 12.60 -3.41
N ALA A 289 1.59 13.07 -4.63
CA ALA A 289 1.17 14.44 -4.87
C ALA A 289 -0.27 14.67 -4.35
N ARG A 290 -0.60 14.17 -3.15
CA ARG A 290 -1.66 14.73 -2.33
C ARG A 290 -1.30 16.20 -2.21
N SER A 291 -1.97 17.02 -2.99
CA SER A 291 -2.42 18.32 -2.51
C SER A 291 -3.04 17.99 -1.16
N ARG A 292 -2.24 18.13 -0.08
CA ARG A 292 -2.79 18.21 1.26
C ARG A 292 -3.83 19.29 1.10
N ARG A 293 -5.11 18.90 1.05
CA ARG A 293 -6.21 19.80 1.34
C ARG A 293 -6.03 20.10 2.81
N SER A 294 -5.04 20.93 3.11
CA SER A 294 -4.94 21.60 4.38
C SER A 294 -6.29 22.30 4.50
N LEU A 295 -7.02 21.92 5.54
CA LEU A 295 -8.26 22.59 5.95
C LEU A 295 -8.00 24.09 6.24
N ASP A 296 -6.74 24.55 6.28
CA ASP A 296 -6.38 25.97 6.39
C ASP A 296 -6.73 26.78 5.13
N SER A 297 -7.02 26.13 4.01
CA SER A 297 -7.47 26.82 2.79
C SER A 297 -8.94 27.24 2.80
N LEU A 298 -9.75 26.81 3.79
CA LEU A 298 -11.11 27.36 3.98
C LEU A 298 -11.14 28.69 4.76
N PHE A 299 -10.05 29.09 5.43
CA PHE A 299 -10.03 30.31 6.23
C PHE A 299 -9.80 31.60 5.44
N TRP A 300 -9.44 31.53 4.15
CA TRP A 300 -9.13 32.73 3.35
C TRP A 300 -10.23 33.19 2.37
N VAL A 301 -11.36 32.48 2.25
CA VAL A 301 -12.45 32.89 1.33
C VAL A 301 -13.42 33.90 1.96
N LEU A 302 -13.28 34.24 3.25
CA LEU A 302 -14.19 35.16 3.97
C LEU A 302 -13.69 36.60 4.15
N ALA A 303 -12.53 36.98 3.58
CA ALA A 303 -11.91 38.30 3.78
C ALA A 303 -11.75 39.12 2.49
N ALA A 304 -12.75 39.13 1.60
CA ALA A 304 -12.79 40.02 0.45
C ALA A 304 -14.20 40.58 0.19
N CYS A 305 -14.83 41.14 1.23
CA CYS A 305 -15.91 42.10 1.10
C CYS A 305 -15.50 43.41 1.80
N VAL A 306 -14.48 44.07 1.25
CA VAL A 306 -14.15 45.45 1.62
C VAL A 306 -15.13 46.37 0.91
N VAL A 307 -16.01 46.96 1.71
CA VAL A 307 -16.91 48.05 1.36
C VAL A 307 -16.10 49.27 0.91
N VAL A 308 -16.16 49.60 -0.37
CA VAL A 308 -15.76 50.94 -0.85
C VAL A 308 -17.04 51.76 -1.02
N ARG A 309 -17.27 52.72 -0.11
CA ARG A 309 -18.26 53.79 -0.29
C ARG A 309 -17.68 54.85 -1.24
N PRO A 310 -18.44 55.34 -2.25
CA PRO A 310 -18.08 56.56 -2.94
C PRO A 310 -18.78 57.78 -2.33
N THR A 311 -18.00 58.83 -2.09
CA THR A 311 -18.45 60.19 -1.79
C THR A 311 -18.82 60.93 -3.07
N ALA A 312 -20.10 61.33 -3.14
CA ALA A 312 -20.74 62.46 -3.83
C ALA A 312 -20.05 63.16 -5.04
N ARG A 313 -20.79 63.33 -6.16
CA ARG A 313 -21.61 64.54 -6.49
C ARG A 313 -21.76 64.71 -8.04
N GLN A 314 -23.02 64.66 -8.51
CA GLN A 314 -23.68 65.40 -9.64
C GLN A 314 -22.86 65.78 -10.91
N GLU A 315 -23.29 65.58 -12.16
CA GLU A 315 -24.60 65.78 -12.80
C GLU A 315 -24.68 65.15 -14.22
N ARG A 316 -25.90 64.69 -14.57
CA ARG A 316 -26.61 64.79 -15.88
C ARG A 316 -26.19 64.02 -17.17
N PHE A 317 -27.16 63.17 -17.55
CA PHE A 317 -27.79 62.98 -18.88
C PHE A 317 -27.26 61.96 -19.90
N ARG A 318 -28.10 60.92 -20.05
CA ARG A 318 -28.64 60.29 -21.29
C ARG A 318 -27.94 59.08 -21.93
N ALA A 319 -28.64 57.94 -21.73
CA ALA A 319 -28.96 56.88 -22.69
C ALA A 319 -27.83 55.99 -23.26
N GLN A 320 -27.73 54.77 -22.72
CA GLN A 320 -27.44 53.54 -23.48
C GLN A 320 -27.93 52.32 -22.68
N ARG A 321 -28.74 51.45 -23.30
CA ARG A 321 -29.04 50.10 -22.81
C ARG A 321 -28.06 49.14 -23.50
N GLU A 322 -27.07 48.67 -22.74
CA GLU A 322 -26.44 47.36 -22.88
C GLU A 322 -27.32 46.32 -22.15
N GLY A 323 -27.19 45.01 -22.32
CA GLY A 323 -26.05 44.31 -22.87
C GLY A 323 -26.29 42.83 -23.11
N SER A 324 -25.37 42.28 -23.90
CA SER A 324 -25.08 40.86 -24.01
C SER A 324 -24.06 40.47 -22.94
N CYS A 325 -24.24 39.32 -22.31
CA CYS A 325 -23.19 38.64 -21.55
C CYS A 325 -22.84 37.35 -22.29
N GLY A 326 -21.65 37.32 -22.89
CA GLY A 326 -21.17 36.24 -23.75
C GLY A 326 -20.65 35.05 -22.95
N SER A 327 -21.08 33.86 -23.37
CA SER A 327 -20.51 32.56 -22.99
C SER A 327 -19.19 32.33 -23.74
N LEU A 328 -18.17 31.80 -23.07
CA LEU A 328 -16.96 31.29 -23.71
C LEU A 328 -16.81 29.80 -23.43
N PHE A 329 -17.22 28.99 -24.41
CA PHE A 329 -16.81 27.60 -24.58
C PHE A 329 -15.66 27.57 -25.60
N ALA A 330 -14.58 26.85 -25.32
CA ALA A 330 -13.56 26.52 -26.31
C ALA A 330 -13.45 25.00 -26.45
N PHE A 331 -14.11 24.46 -27.46
CA PHE A 331 -13.88 23.14 -28.03
C PHE A 331 -12.97 23.34 -29.26
N VAL A 332 -11.83 22.67 -29.33
CA VAL A 332 -11.07 22.54 -30.58
C VAL A 332 -11.01 21.06 -30.94
N ARG A 333 -11.69 20.71 -32.04
CA ARG A 333 -11.56 19.42 -32.73
C ARG A 333 -11.27 19.67 -34.21
N ARG A 334 -10.26 18.93 -34.71
CA ARG A 334 -10.06 18.37 -36.08
C ARG A 334 -9.57 19.34 -37.18
N PRO A 335 -8.91 18.86 -38.26
CA PRO A 335 -9.03 17.50 -38.85
C PRO A 335 -7.75 16.78 -39.32
N LEU A 336 -7.94 15.47 -39.51
CA LEU A 336 -7.17 14.56 -40.36
C LEU A 336 -7.22 15.00 -41.83
N SER A 337 -6.09 14.90 -42.51
CA SER A 337 -6.02 14.74 -43.97
C SER A 337 -4.85 13.83 -44.33
N ARG A 338 -5.11 12.92 -45.26
CA ARG A 338 -4.38 11.70 -45.61
C ARG A 338 -3.93 11.79 -47.07
N ARG A 339 -2.87 11.04 -47.42
CA ARG A 339 -2.36 10.64 -48.77
C ARG A 339 -1.01 11.29 -49.14
N SER A 340 -0.08 10.65 -49.86
CA SER A 340 0.23 9.25 -50.20
C SER A 340 1.48 9.28 -51.10
N ARG A 341 2.39 8.30 -50.93
CA ARG A 341 3.32 7.71 -51.92
C ARG A 341 4.20 8.64 -52.79
N SER A 342 5.51 8.51 -52.59
CA SER A 342 6.45 7.84 -53.51
C SER A 342 7.73 7.53 -52.75
#